data_AF-A0A843BWF7-F1
#
_entry.id   AF-A0A843BWF7-F1
#
_cell.length_a   1.000
_cell.length_b   1.000
_cell.length_c   1.000
_cell.angle_alpha   90.00
_cell.angle_beta   90.00
_cell.angle_gamma   90.00
#
_symmetry.space_group_name_H-M   'P 1'
#
loop_
_entity.id
_entity.type
_entity.pdbx_description
1 polymer ?
#
loop_
_entity_poly.entity_id
_entity_poly.type
_entity_poly.pdbx_seq_one_letter_code
_entity_poly.pdbx_strand_id
1 'polypeptide(L)'
;MARTALKWILGILLTIAGFFIAGVVIIGYTMDVSWDNSFGGMISGIVMGSIFFVPGLIFIILALIDVSNNAFDLRISKILEENDRISPPKLAEKAHSNEDKIEKSVSRIIEKGLIIVYFDKATGEFVTQEGRAIAERVIGIIDSKRRITLEELVAETGMTHDEVKRIVVGMEKRGLFSGTYDWKSGKILSKDGTRMLADAETNCPHCGANLTEPPLKGEEIKCEFCGEIITGK
;
A
#
# COMPACT_ATOMS: atom_id res chain seq x y z
N MET A 1 5.01 -20.22 -4.16
CA MET A 1 4.95 -21.41 -3.29
C MET A 1 5.74 -22.62 -3.82
N ALA A 2 5.60 -23.02 -5.09
CA ALA A 2 6.28 -24.21 -5.63
C ALA A 2 7.83 -24.20 -5.50
N ARG A 3 8.48 -23.04 -5.72
CA ARG A 3 9.95 -22.91 -5.59
C ARG A 3 10.45 -23.06 -4.14
N THR A 4 9.69 -22.59 -3.17
CA THR A 4 10.02 -22.70 -1.74
C THR A 4 9.88 -24.15 -1.27
N ALA A 5 8.80 -24.83 -1.68
CA ALA A 5 8.57 -26.24 -1.39
C ALA A 5 9.66 -27.13 -1.99
N LEU A 6 10.11 -26.83 -3.22
CA LEU A 6 11.20 -27.57 -3.86
C LEU A 6 12.52 -27.46 -3.09
N LYS A 7 12.88 -26.26 -2.61
CA LYS A 7 14.09 -26.05 -1.79
C LYS A 7 14.02 -26.84 -0.47
N TRP A 8 12.85 -26.87 0.17
CA TRP A 8 12.61 -27.65 1.39
C TRP A 8 12.77 -29.16 1.16
N ILE A 9 12.11 -29.70 0.13
CA ILE A 9 12.14 -31.12 -0.19
C ILE A 9 13.57 -31.55 -0.56
N LEU A 10 14.23 -30.79 -1.44
CA LEU A 10 15.60 -31.08 -1.88
C LEU A 10 16.59 -30.99 -0.71
N GLY A 11 16.45 -29.97 0.15
CA GLY A 11 17.27 -29.79 1.33
C GLY A 11 17.16 -30.96 2.30
N ILE A 12 15.93 -31.33 2.70
CA ILE A 12 15.67 -32.46 3.59
C ILE A 12 16.22 -33.77 2.99
N LEU A 13 15.96 -34.01 1.71
CA LEU A 13 16.38 -35.25 1.04
C LEU A 13 17.91 -35.38 1.00
N LEU A 14 18.62 -34.31 0.63
CA LEU A 14 20.08 -34.29 0.61
C LEU A 14 20.69 -34.46 2.01
N THR A 15 20.09 -33.84 3.03
CA THR A 15 20.52 -33.99 4.41
C THR A 15 20.33 -35.43 4.92
N ILE A 16 19.19 -36.07 4.64
CA ILE A 16 18.93 -37.47 5.01
C ILE A 16 19.90 -38.41 4.27
N ALA A 17 20.10 -38.20 2.97
CA ALA A 17 21.03 -39.00 2.17
C ALA A 17 22.48 -38.89 2.69
N GLY A 18 22.91 -37.67 3.05
CA GLY A 18 24.24 -37.45 3.64
C GLY A 18 24.44 -38.19 4.97
N PHE A 19 23.45 -38.14 5.86
CA PHE A 19 23.49 -38.91 7.11
C PHE A 19 23.49 -40.42 6.86
N PHE A 20 22.70 -40.90 5.91
CA PHE A 20 22.64 -42.32 5.57
C PHE A 20 23.98 -42.83 5.03
N ILE A 21 24.59 -42.12 4.08
CA ILE A 21 25.91 -42.48 3.52
C ILE A 21 26.99 -42.47 4.61
N ALA A 22 27.02 -41.43 5.45
CA ALA A 22 27.96 -41.36 6.57
C ALA A 22 27.80 -42.56 7.51
N GLY A 23 26.55 -42.88 7.88
CA GLY A 23 26.25 -44.01 8.76
C GLY A 23 26.66 -45.35 8.17
N VAL A 24 26.38 -45.59 6.89
CA VAL A 24 26.78 -46.83 6.19
C VAL A 24 28.30 -46.98 6.16
N VAL A 25 29.04 -45.91 5.86
CA VAL A 25 30.51 -45.95 5.83
C VAL A 25 31.09 -46.20 7.22
N ILE A 26 30.58 -45.51 8.24
CA ILE A 26 31.04 -45.68 9.63
C ILE A 26 30.77 -47.12 10.11
N ILE A 27 29.54 -47.63 9.91
CA ILE A 27 29.18 -48.98 10.33
C ILE A 27 30.02 -50.03 9.59
N GLY A 28 30.17 -49.89 8.27
CA GLY A 28 31.01 -50.79 7.46
C GLY A 28 32.44 -50.86 7.97
N TYR A 29 33.05 -49.71 8.29
CA TYR A 29 34.40 -49.65 8.85
C TYR A 29 34.50 -50.29 10.24
N THR A 30 33.49 -50.14 11.10
CA THR A 30 33.50 -50.74 12.44
C THR A 30 33.37 -52.27 12.44
N MET A 31 32.85 -52.87 11.37
CA MET A 31 32.67 -54.32 11.26
C MET A 31 33.87 -55.05 10.64
N ASP A 32 34.69 -54.38 9.82
CA ASP A 32 35.73 -55.03 9.00
C ASP A 32 37.17 -54.82 9.53
N VAL A 33 37.41 -53.83 10.40
CA VAL A 33 38.77 -53.40 10.79
C VAL A 33 39.04 -53.60 12.29
N SER A 34 40.17 -54.24 12.62
CA SER A 34 40.69 -54.34 13.99
C SER A 34 40.87 -52.94 14.61
N TRP A 35 40.53 -52.80 15.89
CA TRP A 35 40.35 -51.53 16.62
C TRP A 35 41.45 -50.45 16.47
N ASP A 36 42.67 -50.81 16.06
CA ASP A 36 43.80 -49.88 15.92
C ASP A 36 43.63 -48.79 14.84
N ASN A 37 42.74 -48.95 13.86
CA ASN A 37 42.52 -47.97 12.78
C ASN A 37 41.12 -47.31 12.76
N SER A 38 40.35 -47.42 13.85
CA SER A 38 38.95 -46.94 13.91
C SER A 38 38.78 -45.44 13.59
N PHE A 39 39.81 -44.64 13.87
CA PHE A 39 39.78 -43.18 13.64
C PHE A 39 39.75 -42.81 12.14
N GLY A 40 40.41 -43.57 11.27
CA GLY A 40 40.42 -43.32 9.82
C GLY A 40 39.06 -43.58 9.16
N GLY A 41 38.33 -44.59 9.64
CA GLY A 41 36.97 -44.89 9.19
C GLY A 41 35.98 -43.78 9.56
N MET A 42 36.12 -43.19 10.74
CA MET A 42 35.29 -42.04 11.15
C MET A 42 35.54 -40.81 10.26
N ILE A 43 36.80 -40.46 10.00
CA ILE A 43 37.13 -39.29 9.16
C ILE A 43 36.59 -39.48 7.75
N SER A 44 36.80 -40.65 7.13
CA SER A 44 36.33 -40.91 5.77
C SER A 44 34.79 -40.89 5.65
N GLY A 45 34.07 -41.45 6.64
CA GLY A 45 32.61 -41.38 6.71
C GLY A 45 32.10 -39.95 6.85
N ILE A 46 32.75 -39.12 7.68
CA ILE A 46 32.41 -37.70 7.84
C ILE A 46 32.65 -36.94 6.53
N VAL A 47 33.80 -37.15 5.87
CA VAL A 47 34.13 -36.46 4.61
C VAL A 47 33.12 -36.82 3.52
N MET A 48 32.81 -38.11 3.35
CA MET A 48 31.82 -38.57 2.36
C MET A 48 30.41 -38.04 2.65
N GLY A 49 29.97 -38.08 3.92
CA GLY A 49 28.67 -37.55 4.33
C GLY A 49 28.54 -36.03 4.13
N SER A 50 29.63 -35.30 4.35
CA SER A 50 29.65 -33.83 4.26
C SER A 50 29.31 -33.31 2.85
N ILE A 51 29.64 -34.07 1.81
CA ILE A 51 29.37 -33.71 0.40
C ILE A 51 27.88 -33.50 0.14
N PHE A 52 27.01 -34.29 0.77
CA PHE A 52 25.55 -34.16 0.63
C PHE A 52 24.92 -33.37 1.76
N PHE A 53 25.48 -33.46 2.96
CA PHE A 53 24.98 -32.76 4.14
C PHE A 53 25.09 -31.24 4.00
N VAL A 54 26.24 -30.73 3.55
CA VAL A 54 26.48 -29.28 3.45
C VAL A 54 25.52 -28.62 2.44
N PRO A 55 25.36 -29.10 1.20
CA PRO A 55 24.36 -28.56 0.28
C PRO A 55 22.93 -28.67 0.82
N GLY A 56 22.57 -29.81 1.45
CA GLY A 56 21.24 -30.00 2.04
C GLY A 56 20.93 -28.93 3.10
N LEU A 57 21.90 -28.68 3.99
CA LEU A 57 21.78 -27.68 5.04
C LEU A 57 21.69 -26.25 4.47
N ILE A 58 22.46 -25.92 3.42
CA ILE A 58 22.35 -24.65 2.70
C ILE A 58 20.95 -24.47 2.12
N PHE A 59 20.37 -25.49 1.47
CA PHE A 59 19.02 -25.40 0.91
C PHE A 59 17.96 -25.17 1.98
N ILE A 60 18.07 -25.83 3.14
CA ILE A 60 17.18 -25.61 4.28
C ILE A 60 17.27 -24.17 4.78
N ILE A 61 18.49 -23.62 4.96
CA ILE A 61 18.68 -22.22 5.37
C ILE A 61 18.05 -21.26 4.36
N LEU A 62 18.30 -21.46 3.06
CA LEU A 62 17.71 -20.63 2.01
C LEU A 62 16.18 -20.73 1.99
N ALA A 63 15.62 -21.90 2.30
CA ALA A 63 14.19 -22.09 2.38
C ALA A 63 13.58 -21.39 3.61
N LEU A 64 14.26 -21.40 4.75
CA LEU A 64 13.86 -20.67 5.95
C LEU A 64 13.85 -19.14 5.70
N ILE A 65 14.89 -18.63 5.02
CA ILE A 65 14.95 -17.21 4.65
C ILE A 65 13.78 -16.83 3.73
N ASP A 66 13.46 -17.67 2.75
CA ASP A 66 12.34 -17.44 1.83
C ASP A 66 10.99 -17.47 2.55
N VAL A 67 10.78 -18.38 3.50
CA VAL A 67 9.57 -18.41 4.34
C VAL A 67 9.45 -17.13 5.17
N SER A 68 10.53 -16.70 5.81
CA SER A 68 10.55 -15.47 6.61
C SER A 68 10.21 -14.24 5.76
N ASN A 69 10.80 -14.13 4.57
CA ASN A 69 10.50 -13.04 3.64
C ASN A 69 9.05 -13.08 3.16
N ASN A 70 8.50 -14.26 2.86
CA ASN A 70 7.10 -14.40 2.48
C ASN A 70 6.14 -14.00 3.62
N ALA A 71 6.45 -14.37 4.85
CA ALA A 71 5.66 -13.95 6.03
C ALA A 71 5.70 -12.44 6.23
N PHE A 72 6.86 -11.81 6.00
CA PHE A 72 6.99 -10.36 6.02
C PHE A 72 6.18 -9.69 4.91
N ASP A 73 6.28 -10.20 3.67
CA ASP A 73 5.54 -9.67 2.52
C ASP A 73 4.02 -9.71 2.78
N LEU A 74 3.49 -10.78 3.37
CA LEU A 74 2.07 -10.89 3.77
C LEU A 74 1.67 -9.90 4.87
N ARG A 75 2.58 -9.62 5.82
CA ARG A 75 2.32 -8.61 6.86
C ARG A 75 2.23 -7.22 6.24
N ILE A 76 3.12 -6.91 5.29
CA ILE A 76 3.11 -5.63 4.58
C ILE A 76 1.86 -5.50 3.71
N SER A 77 1.46 -6.56 3.00
CA SER A 77 0.23 -6.51 2.19
C SER A 77 -0.98 -6.21 3.06
N LYS A 78 -1.10 -6.84 4.23
CA LYS A 78 -2.19 -6.56 5.17
C LYS A 78 -2.20 -5.10 5.66
N ILE A 79 -1.03 -4.54 6.00
CA ILE A 79 -0.94 -3.13 6.40
C ILE A 79 -1.36 -2.19 5.25
N LEU A 80 -1.01 -2.54 4.01
CA LEU A 80 -1.40 -1.79 2.82
C LEU A 80 -2.90 -1.89 2.54
N GLU A 81 -3.51 -3.06 2.71
CA GLU A 81 -4.98 -3.24 2.60
C GLU A 81 -5.73 -2.45 3.68
N GLU A 82 -5.22 -2.44 4.91
CA GLU A 82 -5.81 -1.66 6.00
C GLU A 82 -5.59 -0.14 5.84
N ASN A 83 -4.69 0.28 4.96
CA ASN A 83 -4.36 1.69 4.74
C ASN A 83 -4.34 1.99 3.24
N ASP A 84 -5.48 2.47 2.73
CA ASP A 84 -5.67 2.91 1.35
C ASP A 84 -4.53 3.76 0.78
N ARG A 85 -3.93 4.58 1.65
CA ARG A 85 -2.77 5.42 1.36
C ARG A 85 -1.79 5.44 2.52
N ILE A 86 -0.51 5.20 2.24
CA ILE A 86 0.54 5.26 3.25
C ILE A 86 1.89 5.69 2.65
N SER A 87 2.60 6.57 3.34
CA SER A 87 3.97 6.95 2.95
C SER A 87 4.97 5.86 3.31
N PRO A 88 6.05 5.66 2.52
CA PRO A 88 7.13 4.73 2.84
C PRO A 88 7.67 4.84 4.27
N PRO A 89 7.99 6.03 4.83
CA PRO A 89 8.46 6.16 6.20
C PRO A 89 7.44 5.69 7.24
N LYS A 90 6.16 6.03 7.04
CA LYS A 90 5.08 5.62 7.97
C LYS A 90 4.79 4.12 7.88
N LEU A 91 4.93 3.55 6.69
CA LEU A 91 4.83 2.10 6.49
C LEU A 91 6.00 1.37 7.17
N ALA A 92 7.22 1.91 7.04
CA ALA A 92 8.41 1.40 7.70
C ALA A 92 8.28 1.44 9.23
N GLU A 93 7.75 2.53 9.77
CA GLU A 93 7.43 2.70 11.19
C GLU A 93 6.43 1.63 11.68
N LYS A 94 5.27 1.49 11.01
CA LYS A 94 4.25 0.48 11.35
C LYS A 94 4.75 -0.96 11.23
N ALA A 95 5.64 -1.21 10.27
CA ALA A 95 6.23 -2.52 10.06
C ALA A 95 7.43 -2.81 10.97
N HIS A 96 7.88 -1.82 11.76
CA HIS A 96 9.13 -1.87 12.52
C HIS A 96 10.31 -2.32 11.66
N SER A 97 10.46 -1.71 10.48
CA SER A 97 11.47 -2.07 9.49
C SER A 97 12.13 -0.86 8.85
N ASN A 98 13.19 -1.11 8.09
CA ASN A 98 13.85 -0.09 7.28
C ASN A 98 13.08 0.13 5.96
N GLU A 99 12.99 1.38 5.51
CA GLU A 99 12.39 1.79 4.23
C GLU A 99 12.91 0.96 3.04
N ASP A 100 14.22 0.72 2.93
CA ASP A 100 14.80 -0.10 1.86
C ASP A 100 14.22 -1.52 1.81
N LYS A 101 13.96 -2.09 3.00
CA LYS A 101 13.39 -3.44 3.12
C LYS A 101 11.91 -3.44 2.74
N ILE A 102 11.21 -2.35 3.04
CA ILE A 102 9.81 -2.15 2.66
C ILE A 102 9.69 -2.01 1.15
N GLU A 103 10.49 -1.17 0.49
CA GLU A 103 10.41 -1.00 -0.96
C GLU A 103 10.66 -2.31 -1.71
N LYS A 104 11.67 -3.09 -1.28
CA LYS A 104 11.92 -4.42 -1.83
C LYS A 104 10.76 -5.39 -1.56
N SER A 105 10.11 -5.28 -0.41
CA SER A 105 8.93 -6.08 -0.06
C SER A 105 7.74 -5.72 -0.95
N VAL A 106 7.42 -4.43 -1.08
CA VAL A 106 6.35 -3.92 -1.94
C VAL A 106 6.55 -4.37 -3.39
N SER A 107 7.78 -4.27 -3.90
CA SER A 107 8.12 -4.76 -5.24
C SER A 107 7.81 -6.25 -5.41
N ARG A 108 8.21 -7.10 -4.44
CA ARG A 108 7.90 -8.54 -4.47
C ARG A 108 6.40 -8.83 -4.34
N ILE A 109 5.68 -8.06 -3.55
CA ILE A 109 4.23 -8.19 -3.35
C ILE A 109 3.51 -7.93 -4.68
N ILE A 110 3.91 -6.88 -5.41
CA ILE A 110 3.37 -6.54 -6.73
C ILE A 110 3.71 -7.65 -7.73
N GLU A 111 4.97 -8.11 -7.78
CA GLU A 111 5.39 -9.21 -8.67
C GLU A 111 4.62 -10.51 -8.42
N LYS A 112 4.32 -10.80 -7.15
CA LYS A 112 3.53 -11.98 -6.75
C LYS A 112 2.03 -11.81 -7.02
N GLY A 113 1.58 -10.61 -7.38
CA GLY A 113 0.17 -10.30 -7.58
C GLY A 113 -0.67 -10.41 -6.31
N LEU A 114 -0.07 -10.18 -5.14
CA LEU A 114 -0.79 -10.24 -3.86
C LEU A 114 -1.75 -9.07 -3.70
N ILE A 115 -1.34 -7.88 -4.12
CA ILE A 115 -2.15 -6.66 -4.14
C ILE A 115 -1.63 -5.73 -5.23
N ILE A 116 -2.54 -4.97 -5.84
CA ILE A 116 -2.21 -3.93 -6.80
C ILE A 116 -1.99 -2.62 -6.02
N VAL A 117 -0.73 -2.19 -5.99
CA VAL A 117 -0.31 -0.96 -5.31
C VAL A 117 0.40 -0.07 -6.32
N TYR A 118 0.04 1.21 -6.32
CA TYR A 118 0.65 2.24 -7.13
C TYR A 118 1.53 3.12 -6.24
N PHE A 119 2.71 3.50 -6.74
CA PHE A 119 3.49 4.53 -6.10
C PHE A 119 3.15 5.89 -6.72
N ASP A 120 2.52 6.76 -5.95
CA ASP A 120 2.20 8.11 -6.37
C ASP A 120 3.43 9.00 -6.20
N LYS A 121 4.01 9.43 -7.33
CA LYS A 121 5.20 10.31 -7.35
C LYS A 121 4.90 11.72 -6.84
N ALA A 122 3.66 12.20 -6.95
CA ALA A 122 3.30 13.56 -6.55
C ALA A 122 3.19 13.68 -5.02
N THR A 123 2.71 12.64 -4.36
CA THR A 123 2.58 12.61 -2.89
C THR A 123 3.67 11.81 -2.19
N GLY A 124 4.41 10.96 -2.92
CA GLY A 124 5.42 10.06 -2.35
C GLY A 124 4.80 8.95 -1.52
N GLU A 125 3.62 8.45 -1.89
CA GLU A 125 2.85 7.48 -1.11
C GLU A 125 2.53 6.23 -1.93
N PHE A 126 2.42 5.10 -1.24
CA PHE A 126 1.79 3.90 -1.78
C PHE A 126 0.28 4.05 -1.69
N VAL A 127 -0.41 3.80 -2.81
CA VAL A 127 -1.86 3.93 -2.95
C VAL A 127 -2.40 2.62 -3.49
N THR A 128 -3.38 2.06 -2.79
CA THR A 128 -4.10 0.86 -3.24
C THR A 128 -5.09 1.21 -4.36
N GLN A 129 -5.55 0.20 -5.10
CA GLN A 129 -6.63 0.39 -6.08
C GLN A 129 -7.91 0.95 -5.43
N GLU A 130 -8.24 0.50 -4.21
CA GLU A 130 -9.41 0.97 -3.46
C GLU A 130 -9.26 2.44 -3.06
N GLY A 131 -8.10 2.82 -2.51
CA GLY A 131 -7.78 4.21 -2.19
C GLY A 131 -7.85 5.14 -3.40
N ARG A 132 -7.45 4.65 -4.58
CA ARG A 132 -7.60 5.40 -5.83
C ARG A 132 -9.06 5.57 -6.23
N ALA A 133 -9.86 4.50 -6.18
CA ALA A 133 -11.28 4.55 -6.52
C ALA A 133 -12.07 5.48 -5.58
N ILE A 134 -11.70 5.49 -4.29
CA ILE A 134 -12.21 6.42 -3.29
C ILE A 134 -11.89 7.87 -3.69
N ALA A 135 -10.64 8.17 -4.04
CA ALA A 135 -10.25 9.51 -4.43
C ALA A 135 -10.98 9.99 -5.69
N GLU A 136 -11.13 9.12 -6.69
CA GLU A 136 -11.87 9.41 -7.92
C GLU A 136 -13.37 9.65 -7.65
N ARG A 137 -13.98 8.90 -6.72
CA ARG A 137 -15.37 9.12 -6.30
C ARG A 137 -15.55 10.48 -5.63
N VAL A 138 -14.65 10.86 -4.72
CA VAL A 138 -14.69 12.17 -4.04
C VAL A 138 -14.65 13.31 -5.05
N ILE A 139 -13.74 13.26 -6.03
CA ILE A 139 -13.66 14.27 -7.08
C ILE A 139 -14.92 14.26 -7.96
N GLY A 140 -15.44 13.07 -8.32
CA GLY A 140 -16.68 12.96 -9.09
C GLY A 140 -17.89 13.62 -8.40
N ILE A 141 -18.00 13.51 -7.08
CA ILE A 141 -19.04 14.20 -6.30
C ILE A 141 -18.85 15.71 -6.39
N ILE A 142 -17.63 16.22 -6.17
CA ILE A 142 -17.32 17.66 -6.23
C ILE A 142 -17.64 18.23 -7.61
N ASP A 143 -17.25 17.54 -8.68
CA ASP A 143 -17.51 17.96 -10.05
C ASP A 143 -19.00 17.94 -10.38
N SER A 144 -19.76 16.98 -9.85
CA SER A 144 -21.22 16.90 -10.08
C SER A 144 -22.01 18.04 -9.43
N LYS A 145 -21.67 18.42 -8.19
CA LYS A 145 -22.41 19.44 -7.44
C LYS A 145 -21.96 20.87 -7.74
N ARG A 146 -20.81 21.03 -8.42
CA ARG A 146 -20.14 22.29 -8.76
C ARG A 146 -19.65 23.12 -7.57
N ARG A 147 -20.44 23.20 -6.50
CA ARG A 147 -20.14 23.74 -5.16
C ARG A 147 -20.65 22.74 -4.12
N ILE A 148 -19.83 22.42 -3.14
CA ILE A 148 -20.18 21.51 -2.04
C ILE A 148 -19.49 21.96 -0.75
N THR A 149 -20.14 21.76 0.39
CA THR A 149 -19.49 21.95 1.69
C THR A 149 -18.72 20.70 2.10
N LEU A 150 -17.71 20.88 2.93
CA LEU A 150 -16.90 19.80 3.48
C LEU A 150 -17.78 18.87 4.33
N GLU A 151 -18.74 19.43 5.04
CA GLU A 151 -19.72 18.72 5.85
C GLU A 151 -20.63 17.84 4.98
N GLU A 152 -21.14 18.37 3.87
CA GLU A 152 -21.92 17.59 2.88
C GLU A 152 -21.09 16.47 2.27
N LEU A 153 -19.84 16.76 1.90
CA LEU A 153 -18.94 15.78 1.30
C LEU A 153 -18.62 14.65 2.30
N VAL A 154 -18.40 14.99 3.56
CA VAL A 154 -18.23 14.03 4.66
C VAL A 154 -19.49 13.21 4.87
N ALA A 155 -20.67 13.83 4.87
CA ALA A 155 -21.95 13.14 5.02
C ALA A 155 -22.21 12.16 3.86
N GLU A 156 -21.85 12.53 2.63
CA GLU A 156 -22.07 11.73 1.43
C GLU A 156 -21.04 10.59 1.27
N THR A 157 -19.80 10.81 1.71
CA THR A 157 -18.71 9.83 1.56
C THR A 157 -18.52 8.95 2.80
N GLY A 158 -19.00 9.39 3.96
CA GLY A 158 -18.77 8.74 5.26
C GLY A 158 -17.36 8.90 5.80
N MET A 159 -16.52 9.76 5.19
CA MET A 159 -15.12 9.97 5.56
C MET A 159 -14.95 11.04 6.63
N THR A 160 -13.80 11.07 7.28
CA THR A 160 -13.44 12.18 8.17
C THR A 160 -13.06 13.43 7.38
N HIS A 161 -13.16 14.61 8.02
CA HIS A 161 -12.77 15.88 7.42
C HIS A 161 -11.32 15.87 6.94
N ASP A 162 -10.41 15.25 7.69
CA ASP A 162 -8.99 15.18 7.36
C ASP A 162 -8.70 14.22 6.21
N GLU A 163 -9.47 13.15 6.05
CA GLU A 163 -9.38 12.26 4.89
C GLU A 163 -9.79 12.98 3.61
N VAL A 164 -10.94 13.66 3.63
CA VAL A 164 -11.43 14.44 2.48
C VAL A 164 -10.43 15.53 2.08
N LYS A 165 -9.94 16.31 3.06
CA LYS A 165 -8.90 17.33 2.80
C LYS A 165 -7.66 16.74 2.15
N ARG A 166 -7.14 15.63 2.69
CA ARG A 166 -5.96 14.94 2.13
C ARG A 166 -6.21 14.43 0.72
N ILE A 167 -7.40 13.91 0.43
CA ILE A 167 -7.78 13.46 -0.91
C ILE A 167 -7.80 14.63 -1.88
N VAL A 168 -8.51 15.71 -1.55
CA VAL A 168 -8.64 16.89 -2.43
C VAL A 168 -7.27 17.52 -2.71
N VAL A 169 -6.46 17.78 -1.68
CA VAL A 169 -5.09 18.31 -1.84
C VAL A 169 -4.21 17.34 -2.62
N GLY A 170 -4.34 16.03 -2.38
CA GLY A 170 -3.60 15.02 -3.12
C GLY A 170 -3.95 14.99 -4.62
N MET A 171 -5.23 15.16 -4.95
CA MET A 171 -5.70 15.20 -6.34
C MET A 171 -5.30 16.50 -7.04
N GLU A 172 -5.27 17.63 -6.33
CA GLU A 172 -4.76 18.91 -6.84
C GLU A 172 -3.28 18.80 -7.22
N LYS A 173 -2.43 18.26 -6.32
CA LYS A 173 -0.99 18.06 -6.60
C LYS A 173 -0.72 17.19 -7.82
N ARG A 174 -1.65 16.28 -8.16
CA ARG A 174 -1.59 15.41 -9.34
C ARG A 174 -2.11 16.10 -10.62
N GLY A 175 -2.65 17.31 -10.51
CA GLY A 175 -3.34 18.01 -11.60
C GLY A 175 -4.68 17.36 -11.99
N LEU A 176 -5.23 16.49 -11.14
CA LEU A 176 -6.52 15.81 -11.38
C LEU A 176 -7.71 16.59 -10.82
N PHE A 177 -7.44 17.53 -9.92
CA PHE A 177 -8.42 18.50 -9.44
C PHE A 177 -7.92 19.92 -9.78
N SER A 178 -8.81 20.77 -10.28
CA SER A 178 -8.49 22.17 -10.65
C SER A 178 -9.52 23.17 -10.13
N GLY A 179 -10.28 22.78 -9.10
CA GLY A 179 -11.20 23.66 -8.42
C GLY A 179 -10.51 24.50 -7.35
N THR A 180 -11.31 25.28 -6.62
CA THR A 180 -10.84 26.10 -5.50
C THR A 180 -11.47 25.61 -4.21
N TYR A 181 -10.73 25.59 -3.11
CA TYR A 181 -11.25 25.25 -1.80
C TYR A 181 -10.91 26.34 -0.78
N ASP A 182 -11.78 26.52 0.20
CA ASP A 182 -11.52 27.32 1.40
C ASP A 182 -11.82 26.47 2.63
N TRP A 183 -10.74 26.04 3.30
CA TRP A 183 -10.85 25.20 4.50
C TRP A 183 -11.37 25.95 5.72
N LYS A 184 -11.36 27.28 5.72
CA LYS A 184 -11.93 28.07 6.83
C LYS A 184 -13.45 28.12 6.74
N SER A 185 -13.98 28.34 5.54
CA SER A 185 -15.42 28.33 5.30
C SER A 185 -15.99 26.94 5.00
N GLY A 186 -15.13 25.93 4.86
CA GLY A 186 -15.52 24.55 4.55
C GLY A 186 -16.02 24.37 3.13
N LYS A 187 -15.76 25.30 2.21
CA LYS A 187 -16.33 25.26 0.85
C LYS A 187 -15.36 24.74 -0.18
N ILE A 188 -15.87 23.91 -1.09
CA ILE A 188 -15.12 23.38 -2.21
C ILE A 188 -15.91 23.68 -3.49
N LEU A 189 -15.27 24.34 -4.44
CA LEU A 189 -15.79 24.58 -5.77
C LEU A 189 -15.00 23.74 -6.77
N SER A 190 -15.73 23.07 -7.67
CA SER A 190 -15.16 22.46 -8.87
C SER A 190 -14.59 23.54 -9.81
N LYS A 191 -13.82 23.11 -10.82
CA LYS A 191 -13.35 24.01 -11.89
C LYS A 191 -14.50 24.74 -12.58
N ASP A 192 -15.63 24.06 -12.78
CA ASP A 192 -16.82 24.65 -13.40
C ASP A 192 -17.50 25.64 -12.46
N GLY A 193 -17.59 25.31 -11.18
CA GLY A 193 -18.08 26.21 -10.14
C GLY A 193 -17.25 27.48 -10.03
N THR A 194 -15.92 27.39 -10.08
CA THR A 194 -15.03 28.55 -10.06
C THR A 194 -15.23 29.44 -11.28
N ARG A 195 -15.39 28.85 -12.48
CA ARG A 195 -15.67 29.62 -13.70
C ARG A 195 -17.03 30.33 -13.62
N MET A 196 -18.05 29.61 -13.18
CA MET A 196 -19.39 30.18 -13.00
C MET A 196 -19.41 31.28 -11.94
N LEU A 197 -18.61 31.16 -10.88
CA LEU A 197 -18.51 32.18 -9.85
C LEU A 197 -17.88 33.48 -10.36
N ALA A 198 -16.95 33.39 -11.32
CA ALA A 198 -16.34 34.57 -11.93
C ALA A 198 -17.36 35.40 -12.75
N ASP A 199 -18.37 34.73 -13.31
CA ASP A 199 -19.46 35.35 -14.07
C ASP A 199 -20.71 35.64 -13.21
N ALA A 200 -20.70 35.26 -11.92
CA ALA A 200 -21.86 35.37 -11.05
C ALA A 200 -22.15 36.80 -10.62
N GLU A 201 -23.43 37.14 -10.54
CA GLU A 201 -23.87 38.46 -10.08
C GLU A 201 -23.64 38.60 -8.57
N THR A 202 -22.75 39.52 -8.19
CA THR A 202 -22.38 39.73 -6.78
C THR A 202 -23.43 40.50 -6.01
N ASN A 203 -24.34 41.20 -6.69
CA ASN A 203 -25.35 42.02 -6.04
C ASN A 203 -26.72 41.35 -6.10
N CYS A 204 -27.49 41.48 -5.02
CA CYS A 204 -28.88 41.02 -5.01
C CYS A 204 -29.72 41.86 -5.98
N PRO A 205 -30.44 41.26 -6.94
CA PRO A 205 -31.27 42.00 -7.89
C PRO A 205 -32.50 42.64 -7.22
N HIS A 206 -32.88 42.19 -6.02
CA HIS A 206 -34.03 42.70 -5.29
C HIS A 206 -33.67 43.90 -4.38
N CYS A 207 -32.59 43.80 -3.60
CA CYS A 207 -32.22 44.84 -2.62
C CYS A 207 -30.91 45.60 -2.93
N GLY A 208 -30.15 45.18 -3.94
CA GLY A 208 -28.87 45.79 -4.32
C GLY A 208 -27.71 45.50 -3.37
N ALA A 209 -27.92 44.72 -2.30
CA ALA A 209 -26.85 44.38 -1.36
C ALA A 209 -25.79 43.46 -2.00
N ASN A 210 -24.54 43.62 -1.61
CA ASN A 210 -23.43 42.77 -2.05
C ASN A 210 -23.49 41.43 -1.31
N LEU A 211 -23.68 40.34 -2.05
CA LEU A 211 -23.82 38.99 -1.54
C LEU A 211 -22.45 38.44 -1.13
N THR A 212 -22.37 37.91 0.09
CA THR A 212 -21.20 37.19 0.58
C THR A 212 -20.90 35.96 -0.29
N GLU A 213 -21.95 35.30 -0.77
CA GLU A 213 -21.89 34.14 -1.63
C GLU A 213 -22.81 34.32 -2.84
N PRO A 214 -22.27 34.68 -4.01
CA PRO A 214 -23.05 34.76 -5.23
C PRO A 214 -23.61 33.38 -5.63
N PRO A 215 -24.86 33.30 -6.14
CA PRO A 215 -25.42 32.05 -6.63
C PRO A 215 -24.70 31.63 -7.91
N LEU A 216 -24.30 30.37 -8.01
CA LEU A 216 -23.87 29.83 -9.30
C LEU A 216 -25.07 29.74 -10.25
N LYS A 217 -24.77 29.66 -11.55
CA LYS A 217 -25.80 29.51 -12.57
C LYS A 217 -26.69 28.28 -12.30
N GLY A 218 -27.99 28.49 -12.16
CA GLY A 218 -28.98 27.45 -11.82
C GLY A 218 -28.94 27.00 -10.36
N GLU A 219 -28.22 27.69 -9.47
CA GLU A 219 -28.28 27.53 -8.02
C GLU A 219 -29.24 28.59 -7.46
N GLU A 220 -30.04 28.19 -6.46
CA GLU A 220 -30.93 29.07 -5.72
C GLU A 220 -30.35 29.30 -4.33
N ILE A 221 -30.15 30.56 -3.97
CA ILE A 221 -29.71 30.94 -2.62
C ILE A 221 -30.68 31.94 -2.01
N LYS A 222 -30.75 31.96 -0.68
CA LYS A 222 -31.51 32.97 0.04
C LYS A 222 -30.63 34.18 0.36
N CYS A 223 -31.08 35.38 -0.01
CA CYS A 223 -30.37 36.61 0.31
C CYS A 223 -30.31 36.83 1.84
N GLU A 224 -29.10 37.04 2.38
CA GLU A 224 -28.88 37.31 3.81
C GLU A 224 -29.50 38.64 4.28
N PHE A 225 -29.72 39.58 3.35
CA PHE A 225 -30.19 40.94 3.67
C PHE A 225 -31.71 41.09 3.58
N CYS A 226 -32.34 40.60 2.51
CA CYS A 226 -33.79 40.76 2.30
C CYS A 226 -34.58 39.45 2.37
N GLY A 227 -33.92 38.29 2.46
CA GLY A 227 -34.57 36.99 2.56
C GLY A 227 -35.16 36.43 1.26
N GLU A 228 -35.04 37.15 0.14
CA GLU A 228 -35.53 36.73 -1.18
C GLU A 228 -34.70 35.57 -1.74
N ILE A 229 -35.33 34.67 -2.48
CA ILE A 229 -34.64 33.57 -3.18
C ILE A 229 -34.11 34.11 -4.51
N ILE A 230 -32.79 34.03 -4.70
CA ILE A 230 -32.09 34.48 -5.90
C ILE A 230 -31.59 33.25 -6.66
N THR A 231 -31.95 33.17 -7.94
CA THR A 231 -31.43 32.14 -8.85
C THR A 231 -30.30 32.71 -9.70
N GLY A 232 -29.13 32.06 -9.72
CA GLY A 232 -28.04 32.45 -10.61
C GLY A 232 -28.39 32.22 -12.08
N LYS A 233 -28.15 33.21 -12.94
CA LYS A 233 -28.50 33.17 -14.38
C LYS A 233 -27.33 32.72 -15.27
#